data_AF-A0A259PRT9-F1
#
_entry.id   AF-A0A259PRT9-F1
#
_cell.length_a   1.000
_cell.length_b   1.000
_cell.length_c   1.000
_cell.angle_alpha   90.00
_cell.angle_beta   90.00
_cell.angle_gamma   90.00
#
_symmetry.space_group_name_H-M   'P 1'
#
loop_
_entity.id
_entity.type
_entity.pdbx_description
1 polymer ?
#
loop_
_entity_poly.entity_id
_entity_poly.type
_entity_poly.pdbx_seq_one_letter_code
_entity_poly.pdbx_strand_id
1 'polypeptide(L)'
;MPTVGEGTSGVQEWALALVGSPWVFAALYAFATVDGFFPPIPSETVVIALASLWASRGSPPLLPVILVAALGAFTGDQIAYTIGTRVKVRSLRIFAGSKAQQALDWAERSLATRGASFIIAARYIPVGRVAVNMTAGALRYRRRRFVGITALAAVTWATYSSVIGIASGVVLKDHPMIGLVVGVVGGLVIGALVDWVLSAWTRRSGGSRSRSGAAG
;
A
#
# COMPACT_ATOMS: atom_id res chain seq x y z
N MET A 1 -8.05 32.46 25.61
CA MET A 1 -7.89 31.76 24.32
C MET A 1 -6.78 30.74 24.49
N PRO A 2 -7.02 29.42 24.34
CA PRO A 2 -5.95 28.43 24.41
C PRO A 2 -5.11 28.53 23.13
N THR A 3 -3.80 28.69 23.30
CA THR A 3 -2.82 28.74 22.22
C THR A 3 -2.71 27.35 21.60
N VAL A 4 -2.83 27.26 20.27
CA VAL A 4 -2.76 26.02 19.47
C VAL A 4 -1.38 25.32 19.54
N GLY A 5 -0.44 25.83 20.35
CA GLY A 5 0.95 25.37 20.43
C GLY A 5 1.28 24.34 21.52
N GLU A 6 0.49 24.21 22.59
CA GLU A 6 0.85 23.31 23.71
C GLU A 6 0.57 21.82 23.42
N GLY A 7 -0.45 21.53 22.62
CA GLY A 7 -0.77 20.16 22.20
C GLY A 7 0.17 19.62 21.12
N THR A 8 0.68 20.49 20.25
CA THR A 8 1.60 20.10 19.18
C THR A 8 3.00 19.83 19.72
N SER A 9 3.49 20.61 20.69
CA SER A 9 4.80 20.40 21.32
C SER A 9 4.93 19.04 22.01
N GLY A 10 3.89 18.59 22.73
CA GLY A 10 3.89 17.28 23.39
C GLY A 10 3.91 16.11 22.39
N VAL A 11 3.07 16.16 21.35
CA VAL A 11 3.07 15.14 20.29
C VAL A 11 4.41 15.11 19.53
N GLN A 12 5.03 16.27 19.31
CA GLN A 12 6.34 16.39 18.67
C GLN A 12 7.45 15.81 19.53
N GLU A 13 7.47 16.08 20.84
CA GLU A 13 8.44 15.49 21.78
C GLU A 13 8.28 13.97 21.88
N TRP A 14 7.05 13.47 21.97
CA TRP A 14 6.78 12.02 21.98
C TRP A 14 7.19 11.35 20.67
N ALA A 15 6.92 11.99 19.52
CA ALA A 15 7.35 11.48 18.22
C ALA A 15 8.88 11.44 18.10
N LEU A 16 9.58 12.49 18.56
CA LEU A 16 11.04 12.55 18.55
C LEU A 16 11.67 11.53 19.52
N ALA A 17 11.06 11.32 20.69
CA ALA A 17 11.47 10.29 21.65
C ALA A 17 11.27 8.88 21.11
N LEU A 18 10.16 8.63 20.40
CA LEU A 18 9.89 7.37 19.70
C LEU A 18 10.93 7.09 18.62
N VAL A 19 11.27 8.09 17.81
CA VAL A 19 12.23 7.98 16.69
C VAL A 19 13.65 7.64 17.18
N GLY A 20 14.05 8.16 18.35
CA GLY A 20 15.33 7.82 18.98
C GLY A 20 15.35 6.46 19.69
N SER A 21 14.22 5.75 19.73
CA SER A 21 14.04 4.53 20.51
C SER A 21 13.82 3.30 19.61
N PRO A 22 14.19 2.07 20.06
CA PRO A 22 13.85 0.84 19.35
C PRO A 22 12.34 0.68 19.07
N TRP A 23 11.48 1.35 19.85
CA TRP A 23 10.04 1.39 19.65
C TRP A 23 9.62 1.96 18.28
N VAL A 24 10.47 2.75 17.61
CA VAL A 24 10.20 3.23 16.24
C VAL A 24 9.96 2.07 15.26
N PHE A 25 10.69 0.96 15.42
CA PHE A 25 10.57 -0.21 14.56
C PHE A 25 9.28 -0.98 14.88
N ALA A 26 8.91 -1.09 16.16
CA ALA A 26 7.65 -1.72 16.54
C ALA A 26 6.45 -0.92 16.01
N ALA A 27 6.48 0.40 16.13
CA ALA A 27 5.45 1.29 15.59
C ALA A 27 5.39 1.19 14.05
N LEU A 28 6.54 1.24 13.38
CA LEU A 28 6.62 1.07 11.92
C LEU A 28 6.02 -0.26 11.46
N TYR A 29 6.39 -1.36 12.13
CA TYR A 29 5.83 -2.67 11.84
C TYR A 29 4.30 -2.67 12.00
N ALA A 30 3.80 -2.18 13.13
CA ALA A 30 2.37 -2.12 13.42
C ALA A 30 1.62 -1.28 12.38
N PHE A 31 2.10 -0.08 12.06
CA PHE A 31 1.48 0.77 11.04
C PHE A 31 1.48 0.12 9.66
N ALA A 32 2.60 -0.44 9.22
CA ALA A 32 2.69 -1.14 7.94
C ALA A 32 1.80 -2.40 7.88
N THR A 33 1.67 -3.12 9.00
CA THR A 33 0.77 -4.28 9.10
C THR A 33 -0.69 -3.87 9.03
N VAL A 34 -1.11 -2.87 9.80
CA VAL A 34 -2.50 -2.40 9.81
C VAL A 34 -2.85 -1.82 8.45
N ASP A 35 -2.00 -0.99 7.86
CA ASP A 35 -2.19 -0.46 6.50
C ASP A 35 -2.39 -1.57 5.45
N GLY A 36 -1.75 -2.73 5.63
CA GLY A 36 -1.88 -3.90 4.76
C GLY A 36 -3.31 -4.45 4.62
N PHE A 37 -4.18 -4.24 5.62
CA PHE A 37 -5.58 -4.68 5.59
C PHE A 37 -6.60 -3.59 5.96
N PHE A 38 -6.13 -2.42 6.40
CA PHE A 38 -6.89 -1.24 6.77
C PHE A 38 -6.14 0.02 6.27
N PRO A 39 -6.35 0.42 5.00
CA PRO A 39 -5.54 1.41 4.29
C PRO A 39 -5.63 2.88 4.74
N PRO A 40 -6.50 3.33 5.68
CA PRO A 40 -6.43 4.70 6.20
C PRO A 40 -5.14 5.07 6.94
N ILE A 41 -4.23 4.11 7.17
CA ILE A 41 -3.00 4.32 7.94
C ILE A 41 -1.90 4.86 7.01
N PRO A 42 -1.29 6.02 7.29
CA PRO A 42 -0.25 6.61 6.45
C PRO A 42 1.12 5.92 6.63
N SER A 43 1.20 4.61 6.37
CA SER A 43 2.43 3.82 6.56
C SER A 43 3.57 4.27 5.64
N GLU A 44 3.24 4.68 4.42
CA GLU A 44 4.19 5.19 3.41
C GLU A 44 4.89 6.47 3.90
N THR A 45 4.13 7.38 4.52
CA THR A 45 4.67 8.59 5.13
C THR A 45 5.70 8.27 6.22
N VAL A 46 5.44 7.28 7.06
CA VAL A 46 6.35 6.89 8.14
C VAL A 46 7.68 6.38 7.57
N VAL A 47 7.64 5.53 6.54
CA VAL A 47 8.86 5.01 5.90
C VAL A 47 9.67 6.13 5.27
N ILE A 48 9.01 7.02 4.50
CA ILE A 48 9.65 8.17 3.85
C ILE A 48 10.30 9.09 4.90
N ALA A 49 9.60 9.37 6.00
CA ALA A 49 10.10 10.22 7.08
C ALA A 49 11.33 9.62 7.76
N LEU A 50 11.32 8.33 8.10
CA LEU A 50 12.46 7.65 8.73
C LEU A 50 13.67 7.57 7.79
N ALA A 51 13.45 7.31 6.51
CA ALA A 51 14.53 7.28 5.51
C ALA A 51 15.11 8.69 5.23
N SER A 52 14.27 9.73 5.25
CA SER A 52 14.71 11.14 5.18
C SER A 52 15.54 11.54 6.40
N LEU A 53 15.13 11.10 7.60
CA LEU A 53 15.89 11.33 8.82
C LEU A 53 17.25 10.63 8.80
N TRP A 54 17.30 9.40 8.30
CA TRP A 54 18.56 8.69 8.08
C TRP A 54 19.48 9.46 7.12
N ALA A 55 18.96 10.02 6.02
CA ALA A 55 19.76 10.78 5.07
C ALA A 55 20.31 12.11 5.65
N SER A 56 19.60 12.72 6.59
CA SER A 56 20.00 13.98 7.23
C SER A 56 20.88 13.79 8.47
N ARG A 57 20.66 12.74 9.28
CA ARG A 57 21.28 12.54 10.60
C ARG A 57 21.99 11.20 10.77
N GLY A 58 21.93 10.29 9.79
CA GLY A 58 22.50 8.95 9.86
C GLY A 58 21.72 7.96 10.74
N SER A 59 20.57 8.35 11.29
CA SER A 59 19.76 7.55 12.22
C SER A 59 18.26 7.74 11.97
N PRO A 60 17.40 6.71 12.16
CA PRO A 60 17.74 5.32 12.50
C PRO A 60 18.37 4.54 11.34
N PRO A 61 19.09 3.42 11.57
CA PRO A 61 19.70 2.64 10.50
C PRO A 61 18.70 2.24 9.41
N LEU A 62 19.00 2.56 8.16
CA LEU A 62 18.07 2.41 7.04
C LEU A 62 17.68 0.95 6.76
N LEU A 63 18.64 0.02 6.87
CA LEU A 63 18.38 -1.39 6.57
C LEU A 63 17.29 -1.98 7.49
N PRO A 64 17.35 -1.83 8.82
CA PRO A 64 16.24 -2.15 9.70
C PRO A 64 14.92 -1.48 9.33
N VAL A 65 14.91 -0.19 8.93
CA VAL A 65 13.68 0.49 8.49
C VAL A 65 13.05 -0.24 7.31
N ILE A 66 13.83 -0.53 6.26
CA ILE A 66 13.36 -1.24 5.07
C ILE A 66 12.83 -2.64 5.42
N LEU A 67 13.61 -3.41 6.20
CA LEU A 67 13.25 -4.78 6.54
C LEU A 67 11.97 -4.84 7.38
N VAL A 68 11.86 -3.98 8.38
CA VAL A 68 10.69 -3.92 9.28
C VAL A 68 9.45 -3.44 8.55
N ALA A 69 9.57 -2.42 7.70
CA ALA A 69 8.48 -1.95 6.84
C ALA A 69 7.99 -3.05 5.89
N ALA A 70 8.91 -3.75 5.23
CA ALA A 70 8.60 -4.86 4.34
C ALA A 70 7.92 -6.02 5.10
N LEU A 71 8.42 -6.38 6.28
CA LEU A 71 7.84 -7.43 7.13
C LEU A 71 6.42 -7.07 7.57
N GLY A 72 6.22 -5.81 7.99
CA GLY A 72 4.93 -5.31 8.44
C GLY A 72 3.91 -5.37 7.31
N ALA A 73 4.25 -4.81 6.15
CA ALA A 73 3.37 -4.80 4.99
C ALA A 73 3.07 -6.22 4.47
N PHE A 74 4.08 -7.10 4.43
CA PHE A 74 3.89 -8.52 4.10
C PHE A 74 2.93 -9.21 5.06
N THR A 75 3.07 -8.97 6.37
CA THR A 75 2.18 -9.53 7.39
C THR A 75 0.74 -9.06 7.16
N GLY A 76 0.54 -7.78 6.89
CA GLY A 76 -0.76 -7.22 6.56
C GLY A 76 -1.40 -7.86 5.31
N ASP A 77 -0.61 -8.08 4.26
CA ASP A 77 -1.06 -8.81 3.05
C ASP A 77 -1.52 -10.25 3.38
N GLN A 78 -0.79 -10.94 4.27
CA GLN A 78 -1.16 -12.29 4.72
C GLN A 78 -2.44 -12.30 5.57
N ILE A 79 -2.65 -11.27 6.39
CA ILE A 79 -3.89 -11.07 7.16
C ILE A 79 -5.06 -10.87 6.20
N ALA A 80 -4.95 -9.93 5.25
CA ALA A 80 -5.99 -9.66 4.25
C ALA A 80 -6.37 -10.93 3.47
N TYR A 81 -5.38 -11.69 2.99
CA TYR A 81 -5.61 -12.98 2.32
C TYR A 81 -6.34 -13.97 3.24
N THR A 82 -5.94 -14.08 4.50
CA THR A 82 -6.52 -15.03 5.45
C THR A 82 -7.94 -14.64 5.86
N ILE A 83 -8.24 -13.34 5.94
CA ILE A 83 -9.62 -12.86 6.09
C ILE A 83 -10.42 -13.29 4.86
N GLY A 84 -9.88 -13.05 3.66
CA GLY A 84 -10.48 -13.46 2.39
C GLY A 84 -10.86 -14.94 2.32
N THR A 85 -10.00 -15.85 2.79
CA THR A 85 -10.31 -17.30 2.76
C THR A 85 -11.49 -17.71 3.64
N ARG A 86 -11.81 -16.90 4.67
CA ARG A 86 -12.97 -17.13 5.55
C ARG A 86 -14.26 -16.60 4.95
N VAL A 87 -14.19 -15.70 3.97
CA VAL A 87 -15.37 -15.15 3.28
C VAL A 87 -15.79 -16.09 2.16
N LYS A 88 -16.99 -16.69 2.28
CA LYS A 88 -17.61 -17.47 1.20
C LYS A 88 -18.28 -16.53 0.20
N VAL A 89 -17.48 -15.81 -0.58
CA VAL A 89 -17.96 -14.71 -1.45
C VAL A 89 -19.06 -15.16 -2.41
N ARG A 90 -18.97 -16.38 -2.96
CA ARG A 90 -20.01 -16.93 -3.87
C ARG A 90 -21.36 -17.21 -3.20
N SER A 91 -21.42 -17.37 -1.87
CA SER A 91 -22.67 -17.63 -1.14
C SER A 91 -23.27 -16.37 -0.50
N LEU A 92 -22.62 -15.22 -0.62
CA LEU A 92 -23.15 -13.97 -0.08
C LEU A 92 -24.26 -13.44 -0.98
N ARG A 93 -25.38 -13.03 -0.37
CA ARG A 93 -26.57 -12.52 -1.07
C ARG A 93 -26.28 -11.29 -1.94
N ILE A 94 -25.29 -10.48 -1.56
CA ILE A 94 -24.79 -9.33 -2.34
C ILE A 94 -24.07 -9.72 -3.63
N PHE A 95 -23.56 -10.95 -3.74
CA PHE A 95 -22.91 -11.50 -4.94
C PHE A 95 -23.78 -12.55 -5.66
N ALA A 96 -25.06 -12.67 -5.31
CA ALA A 96 -25.99 -13.64 -5.90
C ALA A 96 -26.43 -13.27 -7.33
N GLY A 97 -26.22 -12.03 -7.77
CA GLY A 97 -26.57 -11.57 -9.12
C GLY A 97 -25.63 -12.13 -10.20
N SER A 98 -26.17 -12.35 -11.41
CA SER A 98 -25.39 -12.88 -12.56
C SER A 98 -24.16 -12.04 -12.91
N LYS A 99 -24.27 -10.71 -12.85
CA LYS A 99 -23.13 -9.79 -13.07
C LYS A 99 -22.03 -9.93 -12.02
N ALA A 100 -22.41 -10.14 -10.76
CA ALA A 100 -21.48 -10.32 -9.66
C ALA A 100 -20.73 -11.65 -9.79
N GLN A 101 -21.42 -12.73 -10.15
CA GLN A 101 -20.79 -14.03 -10.43
C GLN A 101 -19.84 -13.96 -11.63
N GLN A 102 -20.23 -13.28 -12.72
CA GLN A 102 -19.35 -13.06 -13.87
C GLN A 102 -18.08 -12.29 -13.50
N ALA A 103 -18.18 -11.29 -12.61
CA ALA A 103 -17.02 -10.56 -12.10
C ALA A 103 -16.10 -11.46 -11.25
N LEU A 104 -16.66 -12.36 -10.43
CA LEU A 104 -15.89 -13.34 -9.67
C LEU A 104 -15.17 -14.34 -10.59
N ASP A 105 -15.86 -14.86 -11.61
CA ASP A 105 -15.27 -15.78 -12.59
C ASP A 105 -14.18 -15.10 -13.44
N TRP A 106 -14.32 -13.81 -13.72
CA TRP A 106 -13.28 -13.02 -14.34
C TRP A 106 -12.08 -12.82 -13.41
N ALA A 107 -12.31 -12.49 -12.14
CA ALA A 107 -11.25 -12.32 -11.15
C ALA A 107 -10.47 -13.62 -10.93
N GLU A 108 -11.16 -14.76 -10.88
CA GLU A 108 -10.57 -16.09 -10.74
C GLU A 108 -9.67 -16.43 -11.92
N ARG A 109 -10.17 -16.27 -13.16
CA ARG A 109 -9.38 -16.48 -14.39
C ARG A 109 -8.19 -15.53 -14.48
N SER A 110 -8.38 -14.27 -14.10
CA SER A 110 -7.33 -13.25 -14.08
C SER A 110 -6.23 -13.56 -13.07
N LEU A 111 -6.58 -14.03 -11.87
CA LEU A 111 -5.61 -14.46 -10.86
C LEU A 111 -4.88 -15.74 -11.28
N ALA A 112 -5.58 -16.69 -11.90
CA ALA A 112 -4.98 -17.94 -12.40
C ALA A 112 -3.92 -17.67 -13.48
N THR A 113 -4.21 -16.78 -14.43
CA THR A 113 -3.35 -16.50 -15.58
C THR A 113 -2.30 -15.41 -15.31
N ARG A 114 -2.69 -14.32 -14.63
CA ARG A 114 -1.87 -13.11 -14.44
C ARG A 114 -1.79 -12.65 -12.97
N GLY A 115 -2.00 -13.55 -12.01
CA GLY A 115 -2.08 -13.19 -10.58
C GLY A 115 -0.89 -12.40 -10.03
N ALA A 116 0.33 -12.67 -10.51
CA ALA A 116 1.51 -11.89 -10.12
C ALA A 116 1.39 -10.41 -10.51
N SER A 117 1.01 -10.14 -11.76
CA SER A 117 0.83 -8.78 -12.26
C SER A 117 -0.28 -8.06 -11.50
N PHE A 118 -1.40 -8.72 -11.23
CA PHE A 118 -2.51 -8.11 -10.49
C PHE A 118 -2.15 -7.78 -9.05
N ILE A 119 -1.51 -8.71 -8.32
CA ILE A 119 -1.11 -8.50 -6.93
C ILE A 119 -0.06 -7.39 -6.81
N ILE A 120 0.90 -7.33 -7.73
CA ILE A 120 1.91 -6.28 -7.76
C ILE A 120 1.28 -4.92 -8.13
N ALA A 121 0.45 -4.88 -9.18
CA ALA A 121 -0.20 -3.65 -9.61
C ALA A 121 -1.13 -3.08 -8.53
N ALA A 122 -1.88 -3.96 -7.85
CA ALA A 122 -2.79 -3.57 -6.78
C ALA A 122 -2.07 -2.92 -5.59
N ARG A 123 -0.78 -3.17 -5.41
CA ARG A 123 0.02 -2.56 -4.34
C ARG A 123 0.16 -1.04 -4.48
N TYR A 124 0.07 -0.52 -5.70
CA TYR A 124 0.18 0.91 -5.99
C TYR A 124 -1.19 1.60 -6.06
N ILE A 125 -2.29 0.86 -5.87
CA ILE A 125 -3.65 1.38 -5.85
C ILE A 125 -4.12 1.38 -4.39
N PRO A 126 -4.36 2.56 -3.78
CA PRO A 126 -4.97 2.65 -2.45
C PRO A 126 -6.26 1.82 -2.41
N VAL A 127 -6.48 1.05 -1.34
CA VAL A 127 -7.60 0.09 -1.20
C VAL A 127 -7.55 -1.12 -2.16
N GLY A 128 -7.03 -0.95 -3.38
CA GLY A 128 -6.89 -2.00 -4.39
C GLY A 128 -6.10 -3.21 -3.88
N ARG A 129 -5.01 -2.98 -3.15
CA ARG A 129 -4.23 -4.05 -2.49
C ARG A 129 -5.08 -4.92 -1.59
N VAL A 130 -5.88 -4.32 -0.71
CA VAL A 130 -6.74 -5.04 0.24
C VAL A 130 -7.80 -5.83 -0.52
N ALA A 131 -8.46 -5.22 -1.50
CA ALA A 131 -9.46 -5.87 -2.32
C ALA A 131 -8.88 -7.08 -3.07
N VAL A 132 -7.73 -6.94 -3.72
CA VAL A 132 -7.07 -8.02 -4.47
C VAL A 132 -6.58 -9.12 -3.55
N ASN A 133 -5.96 -8.79 -2.41
CA ASN A 133 -5.48 -9.78 -1.45
C ASN A 133 -6.63 -10.58 -0.83
N MET A 134 -7.71 -9.91 -0.42
CA MET A 134 -8.92 -10.55 0.09
C MET A 134 -9.59 -11.41 -0.98
N THR A 135 -9.68 -10.93 -2.23
CA THR A 135 -10.23 -11.68 -3.36
C THR A 135 -9.41 -12.92 -3.67
N ALA A 136 -8.07 -12.81 -3.65
CA ALA A 136 -7.17 -13.94 -3.81
C ALA A 136 -7.39 -14.99 -2.71
N GLY A 137 -7.64 -14.56 -1.48
CA GLY A 137 -8.03 -15.44 -0.37
C GLY A 137 -9.38 -16.12 -0.60
N ALA A 138 -10.40 -15.34 -0.96
CA ALA A 138 -11.76 -15.83 -1.19
C ALA A 138 -11.84 -16.86 -2.33
N LEU A 139 -11.06 -16.65 -3.39
CA LEU A 139 -10.95 -17.55 -4.54
C LEU A 139 -9.92 -18.67 -4.33
N ARG A 140 -9.39 -18.84 -3.11
CA ARG A 140 -8.45 -19.91 -2.74
C ARG A 140 -7.22 -19.98 -3.65
N TYR A 141 -6.71 -18.82 -4.06
CA TYR A 141 -5.50 -18.72 -4.87
C TYR A 141 -4.32 -19.45 -4.18
N ARG A 142 -3.39 -20.03 -4.94
CA ARG A 142 -2.35 -20.90 -4.34
C ARG A 142 -1.48 -20.12 -3.35
N ARG A 143 -1.62 -20.38 -2.05
CA ARG A 143 -0.96 -19.64 -0.94
C ARG A 143 0.55 -19.49 -1.14
N ARG A 144 1.25 -20.54 -1.57
CA ARG A 144 2.70 -20.51 -1.84
C ARG A 144 3.09 -19.47 -2.90
N ARG A 145 2.26 -19.32 -3.94
CA ARG A 145 2.47 -18.34 -5.00
C ARG A 145 2.17 -16.93 -4.51
N PHE A 146 1.07 -16.76 -3.77
CA PHE A 146 0.71 -15.50 -3.12
C PHE A 146 1.81 -14.97 -2.21
N VAL A 147 2.34 -15.82 -1.32
CA VAL A 147 3.43 -15.49 -0.39
C VAL A 147 4.66 -14.97 -1.12
N GLY A 148 5.13 -15.69 -2.16
CA GLY A 148 6.31 -15.25 -2.91
C GLY A 148 6.11 -13.89 -3.60
N ILE A 149 4.96 -13.70 -4.24
CA ILE A 149 4.63 -12.45 -4.95
C ILE A 149 4.51 -11.27 -3.98
N THR A 150 3.78 -11.46 -2.87
CA THR A 150 3.57 -10.39 -1.88
C THR A 150 4.84 -10.05 -1.11
N ALA A 151 5.70 -11.03 -0.83
CA ALA A 151 7.02 -10.78 -0.23
C ALA A 151 7.88 -9.88 -1.14
N LEU A 152 7.97 -10.21 -2.43
CA LEU A 152 8.69 -9.37 -3.40
C LEU A 152 8.09 -7.97 -3.47
N ALA A 153 6.76 -7.89 -3.58
CA ALA A 153 6.06 -6.61 -3.66
C ALA A 153 6.29 -5.76 -2.39
N ALA A 154 6.36 -6.37 -1.21
CA ALA A 154 6.63 -5.69 0.05
C ALA A 154 8.04 -5.13 0.15
N VAL A 155 9.03 -5.90 -0.28
CA VAL A 155 10.42 -5.44 -0.36
C VAL A 155 10.54 -4.30 -1.36
N THR A 156 9.98 -4.45 -2.57
CA THR A 156 10.00 -3.39 -3.58
C THR A 156 9.34 -2.11 -3.06
N TRP A 157 8.20 -2.23 -2.36
CA TRP A 157 7.49 -1.11 -1.77
C TRP A 157 8.32 -0.37 -0.70
N ALA A 158 8.89 -1.11 0.25
CA ALA A 158 9.70 -0.53 1.31
C ALA A 158 10.97 0.15 0.76
N THR A 159 11.60 -0.47 -0.24
CA THR A 159 12.80 0.06 -0.89
C THR A 159 12.48 1.33 -1.67
N TYR A 160 11.45 1.37 -2.52
CA TYR A 160 11.14 2.60 -3.26
C TYR A 160 10.78 3.75 -2.30
N SER A 161 9.99 3.45 -1.26
CA SER A 161 9.57 4.47 -0.27
C SER A 161 10.79 5.05 0.44
N SER A 162 11.76 4.19 0.76
CA SER A 162 13.02 4.60 1.38
C SER A 162 13.88 5.43 0.43
N VAL A 163 13.95 5.09 -0.86
CA VAL A 163 14.67 5.88 -1.87
C VAL A 163 14.07 7.28 -2.00
N ILE A 164 12.73 7.40 -2.04
CA ILE A 164 12.04 8.70 -2.04
C ILE A 164 12.37 9.49 -0.76
N GLY A 165 12.35 8.82 0.39
CA GLY A 165 12.73 9.44 1.67
C GLY A 165 14.17 9.97 1.68
N ILE A 166 15.13 9.17 1.22
CA ILE A 166 16.54 9.58 1.11
C ILE A 166 16.68 10.79 0.20
N ALA A 167 16.08 10.76 -1.00
CA ALA A 167 16.12 11.88 -1.93
C ALA A 167 15.56 13.16 -1.30
N SER A 168 14.44 13.03 -0.57
CA SER A 168 13.82 14.15 0.16
C SER A 168 14.74 14.70 1.26
N GLY A 169 15.38 13.82 2.04
CA GLY A 169 16.28 14.20 3.13
C GLY A 169 17.60 14.84 2.65
N VAL A 170 18.10 14.46 1.48
CA VAL A 170 19.29 15.07 0.87
C VAL A 170 18.98 16.48 0.34
N VAL A 171 17.83 16.66 -0.31
CA VAL A 171 17.41 17.96 -0.87
C VAL A 171 17.00 18.97 0.20
N LEU A 172 16.43 18.50 1.32
CA LEU A 172 15.81 19.35 2.35
C LEU A 172 16.62 19.41 3.65
N LYS A 173 17.95 19.26 3.56
CA LYS A 173 18.89 19.20 4.68
C LYS A 173 18.75 20.35 5.68
N ASP A 174 18.43 21.55 5.21
CA ASP A 174 18.33 22.76 6.03
C ASP A 174 16.91 23.02 6.59
N HIS A 175 15.89 22.28 6.13
CA HIS A 175 14.50 22.44 6.56
C HIS A 175 13.77 21.09 6.73
N PRO A 176 14.07 20.33 7.79
CA PRO A 176 13.53 18.97 8.01
C PRO A 176 12.00 18.91 8.12
N MET A 177 11.34 19.98 8.58
CA MET A 177 9.87 20.06 8.62
C MET A 177 9.26 20.18 7.23
N ILE A 178 9.93 20.88 6.31
CA ILE A 178 9.54 20.95 4.89
C ILE A 178 9.79 19.59 4.24
N GLY A 179 10.87 18.89 4.62
CA GLY A 179 11.15 17.49 4.30
C GLY A 179 9.97 16.55 4.50
N LEU A 180 9.37 16.60 5.69
CA LEU A 180 8.21 15.79 6.04
C LEU A 180 6.98 16.14 5.19
N VAL A 181 6.67 17.44 5.07
CA VAL A 181 5.49 17.90 4.32
C VAL A 181 5.62 17.59 2.83
N VAL A 182 6.79 17.80 2.23
CA VAL A 182 7.05 17.48 0.82
C VAL A 182 7.01 15.97 0.58
N GLY A 183 7.50 15.15 1.52
CA GLY A 183 7.36 13.69 1.44
C GLY A 183 5.90 13.24 1.47
N VAL A 184 5.09 13.81 2.37
CA VAL A 184 3.64 13.53 2.48
C VAL A 184 2.88 13.98 1.23
N VAL A 185 3.07 15.24 0.82
CA VAL A 185 2.39 15.82 -0.34
C VAL A 185 2.86 15.15 -1.63
N GLY A 186 4.15 14.88 -1.76
CA GLY A 186 4.72 14.18 -2.90
C GLY A 186 4.20 12.74 -3.03
N GLY A 187 4.12 12.00 -1.92
CA GLY A 187 3.50 10.68 -1.89
C GLY A 187 2.03 10.71 -2.30
N LEU A 188 1.25 11.67 -1.77
CA LEU A 188 -0.16 11.87 -2.14
C LEU A 188 -0.33 12.23 -3.62
N VAL A 189 0.52 13.13 -4.15
CA VAL A 189 0.48 13.56 -5.56
C VAL A 189 0.86 12.41 -6.48
N ILE A 190 1.93 11.67 -6.19
CA ILE A 190 2.35 10.51 -6.98
C ILE A 190 1.26 9.42 -6.95
N GLY A 191 0.69 9.14 -5.78
CA GLY A 191 -0.43 8.21 -5.63
C GLY A 191 -1.64 8.62 -6.47
N ALA A 192 -2.02 9.91 -6.42
CA ALA A 192 -3.13 10.45 -7.22
C ALA A 192 -2.83 10.45 -8.73
N LEU A 193 -1.57 10.68 -9.12
CA LEU A 193 -1.15 10.71 -10.52
C LEU A 193 -1.10 9.31 -11.11
N VAL A 194 -0.64 8.32 -10.34
CA VAL A 194 -0.72 6.90 -10.70
C VAL A 194 -2.18 6.47 -10.82
N ASP A 195 -3.05 6.84 -9.89
CA ASP A 195 -4.50 6.56 -9.96
C ASP A 195 -5.16 7.21 -11.18
N TRP A 196 -4.81 8.45 -11.49
CA TRP A 196 -5.31 9.17 -12.67
C TRP A 196 -4.83 8.54 -14.00
N VAL A 197 -3.54 8.20 -14.12
CA VAL A 197 -2.99 7.57 -15.33
C VAL A 197 -3.61 6.18 -15.55
N LEU A 198 -3.74 5.38 -14.50
CA LEU A 198 -4.31 4.04 -14.59
C LEU A 198 -5.81 4.08 -14.86
N SER A 199 -6.55 5.03 -14.28
CA SER A 199 -7.97 5.22 -14.58
C SER A 199 -8.20 5.75 -16.01
N ALA A 200 -7.28 6.55 -16.55
CA ALA A 200 -7.32 6.98 -17.94
C ALA A 200 -7.00 5.84 -18.93
N TRP A 201 -6.11 4.91 -18.55
CA TRP A 201 -5.75 3.75 -19.37
C TRP A 201 -6.83 2.66 -19.34
N THR A 202 -7.42 2.38 -18.18
CA THR A 202 -8.52 1.41 -18.06
C THR A 202 -9.79 1.87 -18.76
N ARG A 203 -10.08 3.18 -18.79
CA ARG A 203 -11.18 3.75 -19.60
C ARG A 203 -10.98 3.59 -21.11
N ARG A 204 -9.73 3.50 -21.59
CA ARG A 204 -9.43 3.30 -23.03
C ARG A 204 -9.50 1.84 -23.48
N SER A 205 -9.42 0.87 -22.58
CA SER A 205 -9.52 -0.57 -22.92
C SER A 205 -10.95 -1.11 -22.98
N GLY A 206 -11.98 -0.29 -22.72
CA GLY A 206 -13.40 -0.66 -22.85
C GLY A 206 -14.04 -0.40 -24.21
N GLY A 207 -13.30 0.14 -25.19
CA GLY A 207 -13.83 0.69 -26.44
C GLY A 207 -13.63 -0.16 -27.69
N SER A 208 -13.73 -1.50 -27.65
CA SER A 208 -13.79 -2.30 -28.89
C SER A 208 -14.44 -3.67 -28.67
N ARG A 209 -15.78 -3.71 -28.73
CA ARG A 209 -16.59 -4.88 -29.14
C ARG A 209 -18.08 -4.52 -29.21
N SER A 210 -18.44 -3.61 -30.12
CA SER A 210 -19.83 -3.48 -30.60
C SER A 210 -19.84 -3.08 -32.08
N ARG A 211 -19.52 -4.03 -32.96
CA ARG A 211 -19.83 -3.94 -34.41
C ARG A 211 -19.62 -5.30 -35.09
N SER A 212 -20.50 -6.25 -34.77
CA SER A 212 -20.84 -7.35 -35.68
C SER A 212 -22.17 -7.91 -35.24
N GLY A 213 -23.25 -7.44 -35.88
CA GLY A 213 -24.62 -7.74 -35.49
C GLY A 213 -25.61 -6.71 -36.04
N ALA A 214 -25.45 -6.33 -37.32
CA ALA A 214 -26.44 -5.57 -38.09
C ALA A 214 -26.04 -5.61 -39.57
N ALA A 215 -26.25 -6.76 -40.20
CA ALA A 215 -26.43 -6.95 -41.64
C ALA A 215 -26.82 -8.43 -41.85
N GLY A 216 -28.01 -8.76 -41.37
CA GLY A 216 -28.83 -9.84 -41.91
C GLY A 216 -30.01 -9.18 -42.61
#